data_AF-A0A8T6C304-F1
#
_entry.id   AF-A0A8T6C304-F1
#
_cell.length_a   1.000
_cell.length_b   1.000
_cell.length_c   1.000
_cell.angle_alpha   90.00
_cell.angle_beta   90.00
_cell.angle_gamma   90.00
#
_symmetry.space_group_name_H-M   'P 1'
#
loop_
_entity.id
_entity.type
_entity.pdbx_description
1 polymer ?
#
loop_
_entity_poly.entity_id
_entity_poly.type
_entity_poly.pdbx_seq_one_letter_code
_entity_poly.pdbx_strand_id
1 'polypeptide(L)' 'MSNKVVAITPQFEVVTMIEDLEGEIMQAPTNVSWGGDDMSDLYIGSIRSDYVVHARSPIPGEPLIHQR' A
#
# COMPACT_ATOMS: atom_id res chain seq x y z
N MET A 1 -9.51 8.71 -12.57
CA MET A 1 -8.26 7.94 -12.34
C MET A 1 -8.57 6.86 -11.33
N SER A 2 -7.84 5.74 -11.32
CA SER A 2 -8.09 4.70 -10.31
C SER A 2 -7.20 4.96 -9.10
N ASN A 3 -7.79 5.50 -8.03
CA ASN A 3 -7.15 5.72 -6.75
C ASN A 3 -7.44 4.49 -5.87
N LYS A 4 -6.73 3.40 -6.13
CA LYS A 4 -6.92 2.16 -5.38
C LYS A 4 -5.62 1.40 -5.15
N VAL A 5 -5.60 0.62 -4.09
CA VAL A 5 -4.61 -0.41 -3.84
C VAL A 5 -5.30 -1.76 -3.87
N VAL A 6 -4.72 -2.70 -4.61
CA VAL A 6 -5.24 -4.07 -4.74
C VAL A 6 -4.22 -5.06 -4.21
N ALA A 7 -4.71 -6.16 -3.66
CA ALA A 7 -3.93 -7.35 -3.45
C ALA A 7 -4.16 -8.31 -4.63
N ILE A 8 -3.09 -8.97 -5.07
CA ILE A 8 -3.17 -10.12 -5.97
C ILE A 8 -2.90 -11.36 -5.12
N THR A 9 -3.87 -12.25 -4.99
CA THR A 9 -3.73 -13.46 -4.17
C THR A 9 -2.80 -14.48 -4.84
N PRO A 10 -2.30 -15.50 -4.13
CA PRO A 10 -1.56 -16.60 -4.75
C PRO A 10 -2.35 -17.37 -5.82
N GLN A 11 -3.69 -17.27 -5.80
CA GLN A 11 -4.60 -17.82 -6.81
C GLN A 11 -4.84 -16.87 -7.99
N PHE A 12 -4.11 -15.75 -8.04
CA PHE A 12 -4.23 -14.68 -9.05
C PHE A 12 -5.56 -13.91 -9.02
N GLU A 13 -6.27 -13.91 -7.90
CA GLU A 13 -7.46 -13.08 -7.73
C GLU A 13 -7.07 -11.65 -7.37
N VAL A 14 -7.77 -10.67 -7.96
CA VAL A 14 -7.57 -9.24 -7.66
C VAL A 14 -8.60 -8.82 -6.63
N VAL A 15 -8.14 -8.43 -5.45
CA VAL A 15 -8.98 -7.98 -4.34
C VAL A 15 -8.70 -6.51 -4.07
N THR A 16 -9.73 -5.66 -4.15
CA THR A 16 -9.61 -4.25 -3.75
C THR A 16 -9.46 -4.18 -2.24
N MET A 17 -8.33 -3.62 -1.78
CA MET A 17 -8.04 -3.46 -0.34
C MET A 17 -8.40 -2.07 0.14
N ILE A 18 -8.11 -1.05 -0.67
CA ILE A 18 -8.34 0.36 -0.39
C ILE A 18 -8.82 1.02 -1.68
N GLU A 19 -9.85 1.84 -1.59
CA GLU A 19 -10.35 2.65 -2.69
C GLU A 19 -10.74 4.03 -2.18
N ASP A 20 -10.31 5.07 -2.90
CA ASP A 20 -10.62 6.47 -2.62
C ASP A 20 -11.11 7.12 -3.92
N LEU A 21 -12.40 6.95 -4.22
CA LEU A 21 -13.00 7.34 -5.50
C LEU A 21 -12.81 8.83 -5.82
N GLU A 22 -12.94 9.68 -4.79
CA GLU A 22 -12.81 11.13 -4.92
C GLU A 22 -11.35 11.58 -4.87
N GLY A 23 -10.46 10.74 -4.33
CA GLY A 23 -9.04 11.07 -4.20
C GLY A 23 -8.79 12.10 -3.09
N GLU A 24 -9.56 12.11 -2.02
CA GLU A 24 -9.35 13.07 -0.93
C GLU A 24 -8.09 12.76 -0.11
N ILE A 25 -7.73 11.47 -0.03
CA ILE A 25 -6.64 10.94 0.82
C ILE A 25 -5.51 10.34 -0.05
N MET A 26 -5.83 9.77 -1.20
CA MET A 26 -4.86 9.07 -2.05
C MET A 26 -5.08 9.43 -3.52
N GLN A 27 -4.19 10.24 -4.10
CA GLN A 27 -4.29 10.69 -5.48
C GLN A 27 -3.16 10.15 -6.35
N ALA A 28 -3.49 9.30 -7.32
CA ALA A 28 -2.50 8.66 -8.20
C ALA A 28 -1.39 7.92 -7.40
N PRO A 29 -1.75 6.84 -6.67
CA PRO A 29 -0.78 6.03 -5.93
C PRO A 29 0.20 5.37 -6.90
N THR A 30 1.47 5.32 -6.49
CA THR A 30 2.57 4.77 -7.32
C THR A 30 3.40 3.71 -6.60
N ASN A 31 3.37 3.67 -5.26
CA ASN A 31 4.18 2.75 -4.48
C ASN A 31 3.46 2.27 -3.22
N VAL A 32 3.79 1.06 -2.79
CA VAL A 32 3.35 0.46 -1.53
C VAL A 32 4.53 -0.26 -0.88
N SER A 33 4.73 -0.06 0.42
CA SER A 33 5.80 -0.73 1.17
C SER A 33 5.36 -1.03 2.60
N TRP A 34 5.85 -2.14 3.13
CA TRP A 34 5.76 -2.47 4.55
C TRP A 34 7.04 -2.04 5.27
N GLY A 35 6.90 -1.65 6.53
CA GLY A 35 8.02 -1.28 7.40
C GLY A 35 7.60 -1.23 8.86
N GLY A 36 8.32 -0.44 9.65
CA GLY A 36 8.15 -0.41 11.11
C GLY A 36 8.88 -1.56 11.81
N ASP A 37 8.95 -1.48 13.14
CA ASP A 37 9.73 -2.42 13.95
C ASP A 37 9.21 -3.86 13.85
N ASP A 38 7.91 -4.03 13.59
CA ASP A 38 7.25 -5.33 13.43
C ASP A 38 6.85 -5.65 11.98
N MET A 39 7.33 -4.85 11.01
CA MET A 39 6.98 -4.96 9.59
C MET A 39 5.49 -4.84 9.27
N SER A 40 4.66 -4.33 10.19
CA SER A 40 3.21 -4.20 10.00
C SER A 40 2.74 -2.78 9.68
N ASP A 41 3.64 -1.82 9.47
CA ASP A 41 3.28 -0.49 8.96
C ASP A 41 3.19 -0.51 7.44
N LEU A 42 2.02 -0.19 6.89
CA LEU A 42 1.78 -0.05 5.46
C LEU A 42 1.90 1.42 5.06
N TYR A 43 2.75 1.71 4.08
CA TYR A 43 2.95 3.04 3.53
C TYR A 43 2.56 3.06 2.06
N ILE A 44 1.78 4.07 1.66
CA ILE A 44 1.38 4.27 0.26
C ILE A 44 1.86 5.64 -0.20
N GLY A 45 2.75 5.62 -1.18
CA GLY A 45 3.26 6.82 -1.85
C GLY A 45 2.39 7.19 -3.05
N SER A 46 2.05 8.46 -3.17
CA SER A 46 1.26 9.02 -4.26
C SER A 46 2.03 10.15 -4.93
N ILE A 47 2.04 10.20 -6.27
CA ILE A 47 2.81 11.22 -7.00
C ILE A 47 2.18 12.63 -6.92
N ARG A 48 0.92 12.72 -6.47
CA ARG A 48 0.18 13.99 -6.36
C ARG A 48 -0.07 14.43 -4.92
N SER A 49 0.39 13.67 -3.93
CA SER A 49 0.26 14.02 -2.51
C SER A 49 1.62 14.49 -1.98
N ASP A 50 1.61 15.44 -1.04
CA ASP A 50 2.79 15.90 -0.29
C ASP A 50 2.99 15.14 1.04
N TYR A 51 2.23 14.06 1.22
CA TYR A 51 2.30 13.15 2.36
C TYR A 51 2.29 11.68 1.90
N VAL A 52 2.61 10.80 2.84
CA VAL A 52 2.50 9.34 2.69
C VAL A 52 1.31 8.87 3.50
N VAL A 53 0.41 8.11 2.88
CA VAL A 53 -0.68 7.46 3.62
C VAL A 53 -0.09 6.32 4.43
N HIS A 54 -0.42 6.28 5.72
CA HIS A 54 0.04 5.27 6.66
C HIS A 54 -1.16 4.52 7.25
N ALA A 55 -1.06 3.20 7.29
CA ALA A 55 -2.04 2.33 7.92
C ALA A 55 -1.34 1.14 8.60
N ARG A 56 -2.07 0.43 9.46
CA ARG A 56 -1.57 -0.81 10.07
C ARG A 56 -2.06 -2.02 9.29
N SER A 57 -1.12 -2.84 8.84
CA SER A 57 -1.38 -4.12 8.20
C SER A 57 -1.55 -5.21 9.25
N PRO A 58 -2.61 -6.04 9.17
CA PRO A 58 -2.76 -7.21 10.04
C PRO A 58 -1.75 -8.33 9.71
N ILE A 59 -1.07 -8.24 8.56
CA ILE A 59 -0.07 -9.19 8.10
C ILE A 59 1.27 -8.46 7.95
N PRO A 60 2.36 -8.90 8.60
CA PRO A 60 3.68 -8.30 8.41
C PRO A 60 4.15 -8.42 6.95
N GLY A 61 4.88 -7.42 6.48
CA GLY A 61 5.52 -7.46 5.17
C GLY A 61 6.72 -8.40 5.14
N GLU A 62 7.02 -8.90 3.95
CA GLU A 62 8.20 -9.72 3.72
C GLU A 62 9.49 -8.88 3.66
N PRO A 63 10.59 -9.33 4.27
CA PRO A 63 11.89 -8.68 4.13
C PRO A 63 12.35 -8.66 2.68
N LEU A 64 12.83 -7.51 2.21
CA LEU A 64 13.41 -7.40 0.87
C LEU A 64 14.70 -8.23 0.80
N ILE A 65 15.01 -8.80 -0.36
CA ILE A 65 16.15 -9.72 -0.52
C ILE A 65 17.48 -9.08 -0.09
N HIS A 66 17.65 -7.76 -0.29
CA HIS A 66 18.87 -7.03 0.08
C HIS A 66 18.96 -6.68 1.58
N GLN A 67 17.90 -6.95 2.35
CA GLN A 67 17.86 -6.79 3.81
C GLN A 67 18.17 -8.10 4.55
N ARG A 68 18.45 -9.18 3.81
CA ARG A 68 18.85 -10.49 4.35
C ARG A 68 20.37 -10.64 4.42
#